data_AF-A0A842V8U8-F1
#
_entry.id   AF-A0A842V8U8-F1
#
_cell.length_a   1.000
_cell.length_b   1.000
_cell.length_c   1.000
_cell.angle_alpha   90.00
_cell.angle_beta   90.00
_cell.angle_gamma   90.00
#
_symmetry.space_group_name_H-M   'P 1'
#
loop_
_entity.id
_entity.type
_entity.pdbx_description
1 polymer ?
#
loop_
_entity_poly.entity_id
_entity_poly.type
_entity_poly.pdbx_seq_one_letter_code
_entity_poly.pdbx_strand_id
1 'polypeptide(L)'
;MEKKKNNTILENEEIIDKINNISSILQKFGLDIITHLGKTTHQIKILTDKIDKLNETTLDIKGLIPLLNKIIENQDILESEMDLIKSLIQRTNSTGNKKKYEEDLIPRNEKITVNKKSVRDKFEELLDLIKEEDDTEKIKEELNQIREFIFEKTGGHKILYEISQFSNKLTKKTISDAHKIELKEKIKFWQNKL
;
A
#
# COMPACT_ATOMS: atom_id res chain seq x y z
N MET A 1 80.20 32.73 39.23
CA MET A 1 79.58 31.47 38.77
C MET A 1 78.09 31.36 39.14
N GLU A 2 77.60 32.03 40.19
CA GLU A 2 76.18 31.96 40.60
C GLU A 2 75.19 32.62 39.63
N LYS A 3 75.55 33.75 38.98
CA LYS A 3 74.65 34.43 38.02
C LYS A 3 74.29 33.58 36.79
N LYS A 4 75.21 32.74 36.29
CA LYS A 4 74.92 31.83 35.16
C LYS A 4 73.97 30.70 35.58
N LYS A 5 74.09 30.20 36.81
CA LYS A 5 73.28 29.09 37.31
C LYS A 5 71.82 29.51 37.54
N ASN A 6 71.58 30.72 38.06
CA ASN A 6 70.23 31.26 38.19
C ASN A 6 69.57 31.55 36.83
N ASN A 7 70.32 32.02 35.83
CA ASN A 7 69.76 32.30 34.50
C ASN A 7 69.28 31.01 33.80
N THR A 8 70.03 29.91 33.92
CA THR A 8 69.65 28.62 33.33
C THR A 8 68.47 27.95 34.06
N ILE A 9 68.29 28.21 35.35
CA ILE A 9 67.12 27.74 36.12
C ILE A 9 65.87 28.50 35.69
N LEU A 10 65.96 29.83 35.56
CA LEU A 10 64.87 30.68 35.04
C LEU A 10 64.47 30.31 33.60
N GLU A 11 65.44 30.06 32.71
CA GLU A 11 65.18 29.62 31.33
C GLU A 11 64.47 28.25 31.27
N ASN A 12 64.80 27.32 32.17
CA ASN A 12 64.14 26.02 32.24
C ASN A 12 62.71 26.12 32.79
N GLU A 13 62.45 26.99 33.77
CA GLU A 13 61.10 27.24 34.28
C GLU A 13 60.19 27.85 33.18
N GLU A 14 60.69 28.81 32.40
CA GLU A 14 59.95 29.37 31.27
C GLU A 14 59.61 28.35 30.18
N ILE A 15 60.51 27.39 29.92
CA ILE A 15 60.28 26.31 28.96
C ILE A 15 59.21 25.35 29.48
N ILE A 16 59.27 24.97 30.76
CA ILE A 16 58.27 24.11 31.40
C ILE A 16 56.90 24.78 31.37
N ASP A 17 56.82 26.08 31.65
CA ASP A 17 55.56 26.84 31.57
C ASP A 17 55.00 26.91 30.16
N LYS A 18 55.85 27.06 29.13
CA LYS A 18 55.43 27.00 27.73
C LYS A 18 54.91 25.61 27.34
N ILE A 19 55.56 24.54 27.81
CA ILE A 19 55.12 23.15 27.57
C ILE A 19 53.79 22.89 28.27
N ASN A 20 53.61 23.36 29.51
CA ASN A 20 52.36 23.24 30.25
C ASN A 20 51.22 24.00 29.57
N ASN A 21 51.50 25.19 29.04
CA ASN A 21 50.52 25.97 28.27
C ASN A 21 50.13 25.25 26.97
N ILE A 22 51.09 24.67 26.23
CA ILE A 22 50.80 23.89 25.02
C ILE A 22 50.00 22.63 25.36
N SER A 23 50.34 21.94 26.46
CA SER A 23 49.59 20.78 26.95
C SER A 23 48.15 21.15 27.31
N SER A 24 47.94 22.29 27.98
CA SER A 24 46.60 22.83 28.29
C SER A 24 45.80 23.16 27.02
N ILE A 25 46.45 23.77 26.02
CA ILE A 25 45.83 24.07 24.73
C ILE A 25 45.41 22.78 24.02
N LEU A 26 46.28 21.77 24.00
CA LEU A 26 46.00 20.49 23.35
C LEU A 26 44.84 19.74 24.05
N GLN A 27 44.81 19.77 25.39
CA GLN A 27 43.71 19.18 26.17
C GLN A 27 42.38 19.88 25.89
N LYS A 28 42.36 21.22 25.87
CA LYS A 28 41.16 21.99 25.52
C LYS A 28 40.70 21.69 24.09
N PHE A 29 41.63 21.67 23.14
CA PHE A 29 41.34 21.37 21.74
C PHE A 29 40.79 19.95 21.56
N GLY A 30 41.36 18.96 22.24
CA GLY A 30 40.85 17.58 22.24
C GLY A 30 39.44 17.47 22.82
N LEU A 31 39.19 18.15 23.94
CA LEU A 31 37.85 18.20 24.55
C LEU A 31 36.84 18.87 23.63
N ASP A 32 37.22 19.97 22.98
CA ASP A 32 36.36 20.70 22.03
C ASP A 32 36.05 19.84 20.81
N ILE A 33 37.03 19.10 20.26
CA ILE A 33 36.80 18.15 19.17
C ILE A 33 35.81 17.07 19.58
N ILE A 34 36.01 16.42 20.73
CA ILE A 34 35.11 15.35 21.20
C ILE A 34 33.71 15.91 21.42
N THR A 35 33.60 17.10 22.01
CA THR A 35 32.32 17.76 22.25
C THR A 35 31.62 18.12 20.94
N HIS A 36 32.35 18.67 19.97
CA HIS A 36 31.80 18.97 18.65
C HIS A 36 31.38 17.71 17.90
N LEU A 37 32.21 16.66 17.91
CA LEU A 37 31.89 15.40 17.27
C LEU A 37 30.65 14.74 17.89
N GLY A 38 30.52 14.80 19.22
CA GLY A 38 29.33 14.34 19.94
C GLY A 38 28.07 15.11 19.55
N LYS A 39 28.15 16.45 19.47
CA LYS A 39 27.06 17.32 19.01
C LYS A 39 26.66 16.99 17.56
N THR A 40 27.63 16.85 16.67
CA THR A 40 27.38 16.51 15.25
C THR A 40 26.75 15.12 15.11
N THR A 41 27.24 14.12 15.85
CA THR A 41 26.67 12.77 15.84
C THR A 41 25.21 12.78 16.33
N HIS A 42 24.92 13.55 17.38
CA HIS A 42 23.56 13.72 17.87
C HIS A 42 22.65 14.42 16.85
N GLN A 43 23.15 15.46 16.17
CA GLN A 43 22.41 16.14 15.10
C GLN A 43 22.13 15.21 13.93
N ILE A 44 23.11 14.40 13.50
CA ILE A 44 22.93 13.40 12.44
C ILE A 44 21.83 12.42 12.84
N LYS A 45 21.85 11.91 14.07
CA LYS A 45 20.81 11.00 14.58
C LYS A 45 19.42 11.64 14.51
N ILE A 46 19.29 12.90 14.96
CA ILE A 46 18.01 13.63 14.87
C ILE A 46 17.57 13.78 13.40
N LEU A 47 18.50 14.06 12.48
CA LEU A 47 18.16 14.13 11.06
C LEU A 47 17.69 12.78 10.51
N THR A 48 18.36 11.69 10.85
CA THR A 48 17.94 10.33 10.46
C THR A 48 16.54 10.03 10.99
N ASP A 49 16.28 10.28 12.27
CA ASP A 49 14.95 10.05 12.87
C ASP A 49 13.85 10.89 12.18
N LYS A 50 14.18 12.11 11.74
CA LYS A 50 13.25 12.95 10.97
C LYS A 50 12.99 12.43 9.56
N ILE A 51 14.02 11.89 8.90
CA ILE A 51 13.90 11.27 7.58
C ILE A 51 13.01 10.04 7.65
N ASP A 52 13.19 9.21 8.69
CA ASP A 52 12.37 8.01 8.88
C ASP A 52 10.89 8.37 9.10
N LYS A 53 10.62 9.38 9.94
CA LYS A 53 9.25 9.92 10.11
C LYS A 53 8.66 10.51 8.84
N LEU A 54 9.48 11.19 8.03
CA LEU A 54 9.03 11.74 6.75
C LEU A 54 8.67 10.60 5.77
N ASN A 55 9.45 9.53 5.77
CA ASN A 55 9.19 8.35 4.96
C ASN A 55 7.88 7.66 5.39
N GLU A 56 7.66 7.48 6.69
CA GLU A 56 6.40 6.96 7.25
C GLU A 56 5.20 7.82 6.85
N THR A 57 5.30 9.14 7.05
CA THR A 57 4.25 10.10 6.64
C THR A 57 3.97 10.03 5.14
N THR A 58 5.01 9.82 4.33
CA THR A 58 4.86 9.69 2.87
C THR A 58 4.11 8.40 2.50
N LEU A 59 4.37 7.30 3.20
CA LEU A 59 3.63 6.06 3.03
C LEU A 59 2.16 6.23 3.41
N ASP A 60 1.88 6.93 4.52
CA ASP A 60 0.50 7.24 4.94
C ASP A 60 -0.23 8.08 3.89
N ILE A 61 0.41 9.12 3.36
CA ILE A 61 -0.15 9.95 2.28
C ILE A 61 -0.45 9.10 1.04
N LYS A 62 0.47 8.19 0.64
CA LYS A 62 0.21 7.26 -0.46
C LYS A 62 -0.98 6.34 -0.17
N GLY A 63 -1.16 5.94 1.09
CA GLY A 63 -2.31 5.17 1.57
C GLY A 63 -3.64 5.91 1.53
N LEU A 64 -3.64 7.25 1.50
CA LEU A 64 -4.87 8.05 1.37
C LEU A 64 -5.44 8.04 -0.06
N ILE A 65 -4.63 7.79 -1.09
CA ILE A 65 -5.10 7.81 -2.49
C ILE A 65 -6.23 6.78 -2.74
N PRO A 66 -6.09 5.50 -2.33
CA PRO A 66 -7.19 4.53 -2.43
C PRO A 66 -8.46 4.95 -1.66
N LEU A 67 -8.29 5.58 -0.49
CA LEU A 67 -9.42 6.06 0.30
C LEU A 67 -10.16 7.19 -0.43
N LEU A 68 -9.41 8.09 -1.06
CA LEU A 68 -9.97 9.17 -1.88
C LEU A 68 -10.73 8.60 -3.10
N ASN A 69 -10.15 7.62 -3.81
CA ASN A 69 -10.82 6.98 -4.95
C ASN A 69 -12.14 6.33 -4.54
N LYS A 70 -12.18 5.66 -3.38
CA LYS A 70 -13.42 5.08 -2.85
C LYS A 70 -14.47 6.14 -2.51
N ILE A 71 -14.04 7.31 -2.01
CA ILE A 71 -14.97 8.42 -1.74
C ILE A 71 -15.55 8.93 -3.06
N ILE A 72 -14.74 9.08 -4.11
CA ILE A 72 -15.19 9.50 -5.45
C ILE A 72 -16.19 8.48 -6.02
N GLU A 73 -15.89 7.18 -5.96
CA GLU A 73 -16.83 6.13 -6.41
C GLU A 73 -18.17 6.19 -5.67
N ASN A 74 -18.14 6.42 -4.34
CA ASN A 74 -19.36 6.58 -3.56
C ASN A 74 -20.14 7.86 -3.94
N GLN A 75 -19.43 8.94 -4.31
CA GLN A 75 -20.06 10.17 -4.79
C GLN A 75 -20.77 9.94 -6.13
N ASP A 76 -20.12 9.23 -7.06
CA ASP A 76 -20.72 8.88 -8.36
C ASP A 76 -21.98 8.02 -8.19
N ILE A 77 -21.95 7.07 -7.25
CA ILE A 77 -23.12 6.26 -6.90
C ILE A 77 -24.25 7.15 -6.37
N LEU A 78 -23.95 8.02 -5.40
CA LEU A 78 -24.95 8.93 -4.84
C LEU A 78 -25.54 9.87 -5.88
N GLU A 79 -24.73 10.38 -6.81
CA GLU A 79 -25.19 11.22 -7.91
C GLU A 79 -26.17 10.44 -8.81
N SER A 80 -25.83 9.20 -9.16
CA SER A 80 -26.69 8.33 -9.96
C SER A 80 -28.02 8.03 -9.27
N GLU A 81 -28.00 7.77 -7.96
CA GLU A 81 -29.22 7.56 -7.16
C GLU A 81 -30.06 8.83 -7.09
N MET A 82 -29.42 9.99 -6.94
CA MET A 82 -30.11 11.27 -6.90
C MET A 82 -30.77 11.60 -8.24
N ASP A 83 -30.13 11.26 -9.36
CA ASP A 83 -30.72 11.43 -10.69
C ASP A 83 -31.89 10.47 -10.94
N LEU A 84 -31.82 9.24 -10.43
CA LEU A 84 -32.97 8.33 -10.42
C LEU A 84 -34.14 8.93 -9.65
N ILE A 85 -33.89 9.46 -8.44
CA ILE A 85 -34.92 10.13 -7.64
C ILE A 85 -35.52 11.31 -8.41
N LYS A 86 -34.71 12.15 -9.05
CA LYS A 86 -35.21 13.26 -9.90
C LYS A 86 -36.09 12.75 -11.03
N SER A 87 -35.69 11.67 -11.72
CA SER A 87 -36.49 11.09 -12.82
C SER A 87 -37.83 10.52 -12.33
N LEU A 88 -37.84 9.88 -11.16
CA LEU A 88 -39.04 9.31 -10.56
C LEU A 88 -40.00 10.41 -10.11
N ILE A 89 -39.48 11.49 -9.52
CA ILE A 89 -40.25 12.70 -9.17
C ILE A 89 -40.83 13.35 -10.43
N GLN A 90 -40.03 13.50 -11.49
CA GLN A 90 -40.54 14.03 -12.77
C GLN A 90 -41.64 13.15 -13.34
N ARG A 91 -41.50 11.81 -13.33
CA ARG A 91 -42.53 10.88 -13.80
C ARG A 91 -43.80 10.95 -12.96
N THR A 92 -43.69 11.02 -11.63
CA THR A 92 -44.85 11.15 -10.73
C THR A 92 -45.57 12.49 -10.89
N ASN A 93 -44.85 13.57 -11.19
CA ASN A 93 -45.45 14.86 -11.54
C ASN A 93 -46.04 14.88 -12.96
N SER A 94 -45.58 13.99 -13.86
CA SER A 94 -46.04 13.88 -15.24
C SER A 94 -47.25 12.94 -15.42
N THR A 95 -47.57 12.10 -14.42
CA THR A 95 -48.71 11.17 -14.42
C THR A 95 -50.10 11.83 -14.40
N GLY A 96 -50.18 13.16 -14.47
CA GLY A 96 -51.43 13.90 -14.71
C GLY A 96 -51.98 13.78 -16.13
N ASN A 97 -51.21 13.33 -17.13
CA ASN A 97 -51.69 13.21 -18.50
C ASN A 97 -51.39 11.83 -19.11
N LYS A 98 -52.48 11.10 -19.37
CA LYS A 98 -52.54 9.86 -20.15
C LYS A 98 -51.73 9.96 -21.45
N LYS A 99 -50.82 9.00 -21.68
CA LYS A 99 -50.77 8.20 -22.93
C LYS A 99 -49.74 7.07 -22.83
N LYS A 100 -50.20 5.90 -23.31
CA LYS A 100 -49.53 4.64 -23.66
C LYS A 100 -48.12 4.40 -23.11
N TYR A 101 -48.05 3.34 -22.31
CA TYR A 101 -46.88 2.48 -22.09
C TYR A 101 -46.06 2.31 -23.39
N GLU A 102 -44.92 2.99 -23.46
CA GLU A 102 -43.73 2.45 -24.10
C GLU A 102 -42.76 2.15 -22.95
N GLU A 103 -42.27 0.91 -22.92
CA GLU A 103 -41.24 0.45 -22.00
C GLU A 103 -39.95 1.22 -22.27
N ASP A 104 -39.80 2.39 -21.67
CA ASP A 104 -38.49 3.03 -21.53
C ASP A 104 -37.69 2.21 -20.53
N LEU A 105 -37.03 1.17 -21.06
CA LEU A 105 -35.92 0.48 -20.43
C LEU A 105 -34.90 1.53 -20.01
N ILE A 106 -34.78 1.75 -18.70
CA ILE A 106 -33.66 2.50 -18.12
C ILE A 106 -32.38 1.89 -18.73
N PRO A 107 -31.53 2.64 -19.44
CA PRO A 107 -30.30 2.10 -19.99
C PRO A 107 -29.39 1.76 -18.81
N ARG A 108 -29.41 0.49 -18.43
CA ARG A 108 -28.55 -0.10 -17.40
C ARG A 108 -27.12 0.18 -17.82
N ASN A 109 -26.32 0.78 -16.95
CA ASN A 109 -24.95 1.16 -17.27
C ASN A 109 -24.16 -0.10 -17.70
N GLU A 110 -23.98 -0.27 -19.01
CA GLU A 110 -23.49 -1.51 -19.60
C GLU A 110 -22.07 -1.79 -19.12
N LYS A 111 -21.22 -0.78 -18.92
CA LYS A 111 -19.83 -0.98 -18.49
C LYS A 111 -19.69 -1.70 -17.14
N ILE A 112 -20.47 -1.31 -16.13
CA ILE A 112 -20.44 -1.95 -14.80
C ILE A 112 -21.05 -3.36 -14.86
N THR A 113 -22.13 -3.51 -15.63
CA THR A 113 -22.82 -4.79 -15.82
C THR A 113 -21.96 -5.78 -16.65
N VAL A 114 -21.22 -5.28 -17.64
CA VAL A 114 -20.26 -6.02 -18.48
C VAL A 114 -19.06 -6.45 -17.67
N ASN A 115 -18.53 -5.60 -16.77
CA ASN A 115 -17.43 -5.98 -15.89
C ASN A 115 -17.83 -7.10 -14.90
N LYS A 116 -18.99 -7.00 -14.23
CA LYS A 116 -19.47 -8.09 -13.35
C LYS A 116 -19.80 -9.37 -14.11
N LYS A 117 -20.41 -9.27 -15.30
CA LYS A 117 -20.73 -10.43 -16.14
C LYS A 117 -19.46 -11.12 -16.62
N SER A 118 -18.50 -10.38 -17.17
CA SER A 118 -17.23 -10.95 -17.64
C SER A 118 -16.40 -11.65 -16.55
N VAL A 119 -16.41 -11.12 -15.32
CA VAL A 119 -15.76 -11.77 -14.18
C VAL A 119 -16.52 -13.04 -13.77
N ARG A 120 -17.86 -13.02 -13.80
CA ARG A 120 -18.68 -14.22 -13.55
C ARG A 120 -18.43 -15.29 -14.61
N ASP A 121 -18.40 -14.92 -15.88
CA ASP A 121 -18.15 -15.82 -17.01
C ASP A 121 -16.79 -16.52 -16.84
N LYS A 122 -15.75 -15.78 -16.45
CA LYS A 122 -14.41 -16.34 -16.14
C LYS A 122 -14.42 -17.32 -14.96
N PHE A 123 -15.23 -17.07 -13.95
CA PHE A 123 -15.41 -18.02 -12.84
C PHE A 123 -16.23 -19.26 -13.26
N GLU A 124 -17.16 -19.13 -14.19
CA GLU A 124 -17.91 -20.26 -14.76
C GLU A 124 -17.01 -21.14 -15.64
N GLU A 125 -16.14 -20.54 -16.45
CA GLU A 125 -15.09 -21.24 -17.20
C GLU A 125 -14.19 -22.08 -16.28
N LEU A 126 -13.75 -21.50 -15.15
CA LEU A 126 -12.99 -22.23 -14.13
C LEU A 126 -13.80 -23.36 -13.49
N LEU A 127 -15.08 -23.16 -13.22
CA LEU A 127 -15.95 -24.21 -12.65
C LEU A 127 -16.11 -25.39 -13.59
N ASP A 128 -16.16 -25.15 -14.90
CA ASP A 128 -16.20 -26.19 -15.92
C ASP A 128 -14.85 -26.89 -16.06
N LEU A 129 -13.75 -26.14 -16.03
CA LEU A 129 -12.39 -26.70 -16.04
C LEU A 129 -12.16 -27.64 -14.84
N ILE A 130 -12.61 -27.29 -13.63
CA ILE A 130 -12.46 -28.14 -12.43
C ILE A 130 -13.29 -29.44 -12.52
N LYS A 131 -14.32 -29.51 -13.37
CA LYS A 131 -15.10 -30.74 -13.57
C LYS A 131 -14.35 -31.76 -14.42
N GLU A 132 -13.61 -31.29 -15.41
CA GLU A 132 -12.97 -32.15 -16.43
C GLU A 132 -11.46 -32.32 -16.21
N GLU A 133 -10.80 -31.36 -15.56
CA GLU A 133 -9.36 -31.33 -15.36
C GLU A 133 -8.98 -31.62 -13.90
N ASP A 134 -7.97 -32.48 -13.74
CA ASP A 134 -7.39 -32.86 -12.45
C ASP A 134 -6.01 -32.24 -12.23
N ASP A 135 -5.40 -31.69 -13.28
CA ASP A 135 -4.09 -31.04 -13.22
C ASP A 135 -4.16 -29.74 -12.40
N THR A 136 -3.49 -29.78 -11.25
CA THR A 136 -3.39 -28.64 -10.36
C THR A 136 -2.71 -27.43 -11.01
N GLU A 137 -1.72 -27.65 -11.87
CA GLU A 137 -0.96 -26.53 -12.46
C GLU A 137 -1.83 -25.74 -13.45
N LYS A 138 -2.69 -26.43 -14.21
CA LYS A 138 -3.67 -25.75 -15.07
C LYS A 138 -4.71 -24.97 -14.27
N ILE A 139 -5.17 -25.52 -13.14
CA ILE A 139 -6.13 -24.84 -12.26
C ILE A 139 -5.49 -23.59 -11.63
N LYS A 140 -4.21 -23.66 -11.24
CA LYS A 140 -3.48 -22.48 -10.72
C LYS A 140 -3.28 -21.41 -11.77
N GLU A 141 -2.95 -21.80 -12.99
CA GLU A 141 -2.78 -20.90 -14.11
C GLU A 141 -4.08 -20.13 -14.37
N GLU A 142 -5.21 -20.85 -14.46
CA GLU A 142 -6.53 -20.23 -14.65
C GLU A 142 -6.92 -19.32 -13.46
N LEU A 143 -6.62 -19.74 -12.23
CA LEU A 143 -6.81 -18.89 -11.04
C LEU A 143 -5.98 -17.61 -11.08
N ASN A 144 -4.74 -17.68 -11.58
CA ASN A 144 -3.88 -16.50 -11.74
C ASN A 144 -4.39 -15.57 -12.85
N GLN A 145 -4.86 -16.12 -13.97
CA GLN A 145 -5.46 -15.34 -15.05
C GLN A 145 -6.72 -14.61 -14.57
N ILE A 146 -7.59 -15.30 -13.80
CA ILE A 146 -8.77 -14.68 -13.18
C ILE A 146 -8.37 -13.60 -12.19
N ARG A 147 -7.32 -13.83 -11.41
CA ARG A 147 -6.79 -12.84 -10.46
C ARG A 147 -6.32 -11.58 -11.18
N GLU A 148 -5.55 -11.72 -12.25
CA GLU A 148 -5.07 -10.58 -13.06
C GLU A 148 -6.23 -9.85 -13.70
N PHE A 149 -7.20 -10.58 -14.26
CA PHE A 149 -8.42 -10.01 -14.83
C PHE A 149 -9.24 -9.20 -13.80
N ILE A 150 -9.42 -9.72 -12.59
CA ILE A 150 -10.11 -8.99 -11.51
C ILE A 150 -9.29 -7.77 -11.09
N PHE A 151 -7.96 -7.88 -11.01
CA PHE A 151 -7.09 -6.77 -10.66
C PHE A 151 -7.20 -5.63 -11.67
N GLU A 152 -7.16 -5.92 -12.97
CA GLU A 152 -7.34 -4.92 -14.03
C GLU A 152 -8.70 -4.22 -13.98
N LYS A 153 -9.75 -4.94 -13.57
CA LYS A 153 -11.12 -4.42 -13.58
C LYS A 153 -11.54 -3.72 -12.29
N THR A 154 -11.00 -4.11 -11.14
CA THR A 154 -11.44 -3.60 -9.83
C THR A 154 -10.31 -2.97 -9.00
N GLY A 155 -9.07 -2.92 -9.51
CA GLY A 155 -7.96 -2.20 -8.88
C GLY A 155 -7.42 -2.78 -7.56
N GLY A 156 -7.86 -3.98 -7.17
CA GLY A 156 -7.41 -4.65 -5.94
C GLY A 156 -8.55 -4.99 -4.97
N HIS A 157 -8.90 -6.27 -4.88
CA HIS A 157 -9.97 -6.77 -3.99
C HIS A 157 -9.43 -7.82 -3.03
N LYS A 158 -10.01 -7.97 -1.82
CA LYS A 158 -9.66 -9.03 -0.85
C LYS A 158 -9.68 -10.44 -1.46
N ILE A 159 -10.51 -10.61 -2.49
CA ILE A 159 -10.64 -11.84 -3.27
C ILE A 159 -9.34 -12.22 -3.99
N LEU A 160 -8.53 -11.25 -4.46
CA LEU A 160 -7.25 -11.53 -5.11
C LEU A 160 -6.27 -12.24 -4.17
N TYR A 161 -6.28 -11.82 -2.91
CA TYR A 161 -5.51 -12.46 -1.85
C TYR A 161 -6.02 -13.87 -1.57
N GLU A 162 -7.35 -14.04 -1.47
CA GLU A 162 -7.95 -15.37 -1.24
C GLU A 162 -7.70 -16.34 -2.39
N ILE A 163 -7.76 -15.88 -3.65
CA ILE A 163 -7.39 -16.66 -4.83
C ILE A 163 -5.92 -17.10 -4.75
N SER A 164 -5.02 -16.18 -4.40
CA SER A 164 -3.59 -16.49 -4.27
C SER A 164 -3.31 -17.49 -3.14
N GLN A 165 -3.99 -17.34 -2.00
CA GLN A 165 -3.89 -18.29 -0.88
C GLN A 165 -4.40 -19.67 -1.28
N PHE A 166 -5.51 -19.74 -2.01
CA PHE A 166 -6.06 -21.00 -2.48
C PHE A 166 -5.12 -21.67 -3.50
N SER A 167 -4.60 -20.91 -4.47
CA SER A 167 -3.60 -21.37 -5.44
C SER A 167 -2.36 -21.96 -4.76
N ASN A 168 -1.85 -21.27 -3.73
CA ASN A 168 -0.69 -21.74 -2.94
C ASN A 168 -0.99 -23.00 -2.11
N LYS A 169 -2.25 -23.22 -1.70
CA LYS A 169 -2.68 -24.41 -0.96
C LYS A 169 -2.67 -25.67 -1.84
N LEU A 170 -2.77 -25.51 -3.15
CA LEU A 170 -2.74 -26.61 -4.11
C LEU A 170 -1.28 -27.04 -4.37
N THR A 171 -0.71 -27.86 -3.48
CA THR A 171 0.70 -28.30 -3.58
C THR A 171 0.89 -29.63 -4.31
N LYS A 172 -0.18 -30.41 -4.49
CA LYS A 172 -0.15 -31.73 -5.15
C LYS A 172 -0.33 -31.58 -6.65
N LYS A 173 0.28 -32.49 -7.43
CA LYS A 173 0.19 -32.50 -8.91
C LYS A 173 -1.24 -32.68 -9.42
N THR A 174 -2.08 -33.37 -8.65
CA THR A 174 -3.51 -33.51 -8.91
C THR A 174 -4.34 -32.93 -7.78
N ILE A 175 -5.44 -32.27 -8.13
CA ILE A 175 -6.38 -31.71 -7.18
C ILE A 175 -7.25 -32.84 -6.59
N SER A 176 -7.47 -32.84 -5.28
CA SER A 176 -8.37 -33.82 -4.66
C SER A 176 -9.82 -33.34 -4.67
N ASP A 177 -10.79 -34.26 -4.64
CA ASP A 177 -12.22 -33.93 -4.63
C ASP A 177 -12.62 -32.96 -3.51
N ALA A 178 -12.02 -33.11 -2.32
CA ALA A 178 -12.22 -32.17 -1.22
C ALA A 178 -11.79 -30.72 -1.57
N HIS A 179 -10.67 -30.56 -2.28
CA HIS A 179 -10.21 -29.25 -2.74
C HIS A 179 -11.03 -28.74 -3.93
N LYS A 180 -11.55 -29.63 -4.80
CA LYS A 180 -12.51 -29.24 -5.85
C LYS A 180 -13.80 -28.69 -5.25
N ILE A 181 -14.32 -29.31 -4.20
CA ILE A 181 -15.52 -28.84 -3.47
C ILE A 181 -15.24 -27.50 -2.79
N GLU A 182 -14.12 -27.39 -2.06
CA GLU A 182 -13.71 -26.14 -1.41
C GLU A 182 -13.55 -24.99 -2.43
N LEU A 183 -12.95 -25.27 -3.58
CA LEU A 183 -12.79 -24.30 -4.66
C LEU A 183 -14.14 -23.86 -5.25
N LYS A 184 -15.07 -24.79 -5.48
CA LYS A 184 -16.43 -24.48 -5.97
C LYS A 184 -17.19 -23.56 -5.00
N GLU A 185 -17.09 -23.81 -3.70
CA GLU A 185 -17.70 -22.97 -2.67
C GLU A 185 -17.06 -21.58 -2.61
N LYS A 186 -15.73 -21.53 -2.71
CA LYS A 186 -14.97 -20.27 -2.76
C LYS A 186 -15.33 -19.44 -3.98
N ILE A 187 -15.45 -20.05 -5.15
CA ILE A 187 -15.87 -19.37 -6.38
C ILE A 187 -17.27 -18.75 -6.22
N LYS A 188 -18.24 -19.49 -5.69
CA LYS A 188 -19.58 -18.94 -5.40
C LYS A 188 -19.53 -17.77 -4.43
N PHE A 189 -18.70 -17.86 -3.40
CA PHE A 189 -18.50 -16.77 -2.45
C PHE A 189 -17.86 -15.53 -3.11
N TRP A 190 -16.87 -15.73 -3.97
CA TRP A 190 -16.21 -14.65 -4.69
C TRP A 190 -17.15 -13.96 -5.69
N GLN A 191 -17.96 -14.73 -6.43
CA GLN A 191 -18.97 -14.20 -7.35
C GLN A 191 -20.05 -13.36 -6.65
N ASN A 192 -20.39 -13.67 -5.40
CA ASN A 192 -21.39 -12.92 -4.63
C ASN A 192 -20.83 -11.65 -3.99
N LYS A 193 -19.51 -11.55 -3.84
CA LYS A 193 -18.83 -10.40 -3.22
C LYS A 193 -18.31 -9.36 -4.20
N LEU A 194 -18.21 -9.69 -5.49
CA LEU A 194 -17.81 -8.78 -6.58
C LEU A 194 -19.03 -8.06 -7.17
#